data_AF-A0AAD8U9R0-F1
#
_entry.id   AF-A0AAD8U9R0-F1
#
_cell.length_a   1.000
_cell.length_b   1.000
_cell.length_c   1.000
_cell.angle_alpha   90.00
_cell.angle_beta   90.00
_cell.angle_gamma   90.00
#
_symmetry.space_group_name_H-M   'P 1'
#
loop_
_entity.id
_entity.type
_entity.pdbx_description
1 polymer ?
#
loop_
_entity_poly.entity_id
_entity_poly.type
_entity_poly.pdbx_seq_one_letter_code
_entity_poly.pdbx_strand_id
1 'polypeptide(L)'
;MAHTSGIKICCASRPLRIFEDAYGNPITRIRMDQLTAQDMAIHVRDVLGQHDHYQSLLKTHQTEAANLIEIISQKSEGVFFWVALVVKSLARGLDNWDGLNFPLA
;
A
#
# COMPACT_ATOMS: atom_id res chain seq x y z
N MET A 1 -43.23 -6.61 -9.68
CA MET A 1 -42.02 -6.13 -8.98
C MET A 1 -41.24 -7.37 -8.58
N ALA A 2 -40.07 -7.62 -9.20
CA ALA A 2 -39.33 -8.86 -8.97
C ALA A 2 -38.73 -8.86 -7.56
N HIS A 3 -39.19 -9.77 -6.69
CA HIS A 3 -38.53 -10.07 -5.43
C HIS A 3 -37.39 -11.05 -5.72
N THR A 4 -36.18 -10.52 -5.92
CA THR A 4 -34.95 -11.31 -6.02
C THR A 4 -34.45 -11.67 -4.62
N SER A 5 -35.13 -12.56 -3.92
CA SER A 5 -34.62 -13.14 -2.67
C SER A 5 -33.37 -13.97 -2.98
N GLY A 6 -32.26 -13.67 -2.31
CA GLY A 6 -31.01 -14.43 -2.42
C GLY A 6 -29.86 -13.76 -3.19
N ILE A 7 -30.05 -12.57 -3.77
CA ILE A 7 -28.96 -11.85 -4.44
C ILE A 7 -28.23 -10.93 -3.45
N LYS A 8 -26.91 -11.09 -3.35
CA LYS A 8 -26.00 -10.17 -2.65
C LYS A 8 -25.18 -9.41 -3.68
N ILE A 9 -25.01 -8.11 -3.48
CA ILE A 9 -24.26 -7.24 -4.39
C ILE A 9 -23.04 -6.70 -3.64
N CYS A 10 -21.85 -6.88 -4.22
CA CYS A 10 -20.62 -6.26 -3.77
C CYS A 10 -20.17 -5.26 -4.85
N CYS A 11 -20.16 -3.98 -4.51
CA CYS A 11 -19.75 -2.91 -5.41
C CYS A 11 -18.55 -2.18 -4.80
N ALA A 12 -17.63 -1.75 -5.66
CA ALA A 12 -16.51 -0.91 -5.28
C ALA A 12 -16.55 0.38 -6.10
N SER A 13 -16.21 1.50 -5.45
CA SER A 13 -16.09 2.80 -6.11
C SER A 13 -14.95 3.59 -5.48
N ARG A 14 -14.51 4.64 -6.17
CA ARG A 14 -13.75 5.73 -5.53
C ARG A 14 -14.66 6.48 -4.54
N PRO A 15 -14.11 7.18 -3.53
CA PRO A 15 -14.88 8.04 -2.63
C PRO A 15 -15.29 9.34 -3.35
N LEU A 16 -16.14 9.19 -4.37
CA LEU A 16 -16.72 10.30 -5.10
C LEU A 16 -18.06 10.67 -4.47
N ARG A 17 -18.30 11.97 -4.33
CA ARG A 17 -19.51 12.52 -3.73
C ARG A 17 -20.80 11.96 -4.35
N ILE A 18 -20.83 11.72 -5.66
CA ILE A 18 -22.00 11.14 -6.34
C ILE A 18 -22.42 9.78 -5.76
N PHE A 19 -21.47 8.97 -5.29
CA PHE A 19 -21.75 7.69 -4.65
C PHE A 19 -22.08 7.82 -3.16
N GLU A 20 -21.62 8.88 -2.51
CA GLU A 20 -22.01 9.20 -1.13
C GLU A 20 -23.43 9.75 -1.10
N ASP A 21 -23.78 10.64 -2.02
CA ASP A 21 -25.13 11.20 -2.16
C ASP A 21 -26.15 10.11 -2.54
N ALA A 22 -25.79 9.19 -3.44
CA ALA A 22 -26.70 8.14 -3.91
C ALA A 22 -26.89 6.99 -2.91
N TYR A 23 -25.85 6.62 -2.17
CA TYR A 23 -25.86 5.42 -1.32
C TYR A 23 -25.72 5.71 0.19
N GLY A 24 -25.50 6.98 0.57
CA GLY A 24 -25.24 7.37 1.95
C GLY A 24 -23.98 6.74 2.52
N ASN A 25 -23.95 6.57 3.85
CA ASN A 25 -22.88 5.90 4.56
C ASN A 25 -23.38 4.60 5.23
N PRO A 26 -23.59 3.52 4.46
CA PRO A 26 -24.09 2.27 5.03
C PRO A 26 -23.04 1.64 5.95
N ILE A 27 -23.50 0.95 7.00
CA ILE A 27 -22.64 0.23 7.97
C ILE A 27 -21.77 -0.83 7.29
N THR A 28 -22.22 -1.33 6.12
CA THR A 28 -21.50 -2.32 5.31
C THR A 28 -20.44 -1.71 4.38
N ARG A 29 -20.23 -0.38 4.40
CA ARG A 29 -19.20 0.28 3.59
C ARG A 29 -17.82 -0.02 4.16
N ILE A 30 -16.92 -0.49 3.31
CA ILE A 30 -15.52 -0.72 3.65
C ILE A 30 -14.66 0.37 2.99
N ARG A 31 -13.86 1.07 3.80
CA ARG A 31 -12.92 2.11 3.34
C ARG A 31 -11.54 1.50 3.15
N MET A 32 -11.32 0.88 2.00
CA MET A 32 -10.07 0.16 1.69
C MET A 32 -8.82 1.06 1.80
N ASP A 33 -8.94 2.33 1.44
CA ASP A 33 -7.89 3.35 1.57
C ASP A 33 -7.41 3.53 3.01
N GLN A 34 -8.29 3.34 3.98
CA GLN A 34 -8.01 3.51 5.41
C GLN A 34 -7.56 2.23 6.11
N LEU A 35 -7.78 1.07 5.48
CA LEU A 35 -7.56 -0.24 6.10
C LEU A 35 -6.30 -0.96 5.59
N THR A 36 -5.68 -0.47 4.51
CA THR A 36 -4.56 -1.16 3.84
C THR A 36 -3.18 -0.65 4.26
N ALA A 37 -3.10 0.39 5.09
CA ALA A 37 -1.84 0.99 5.52
C ALA A 37 -0.87 -0.03 6.16
N GLN A 38 -1.40 -0.87 7.06
CA GLN A 38 -0.61 -1.89 7.74
C GLN A 38 -0.14 -2.99 6.77
N ASP A 39 -1.02 -3.44 5.87
CA ASP A 39 -0.69 -4.48 4.89
C ASP A 39 0.38 -3.98 3.91
N MET A 40 0.34 -2.70 3.53
CA MET A 40 1.38 -2.08 2.71
C MET A 40 2.73 -2.07 3.42
N ALA A 41 2.78 -1.69 4.69
CA ALA A 41 4.02 -1.70 5.48
C ALA A 41 4.60 -3.12 5.64
N ILE A 42 3.74 -4.11 5.84
CA ILE A 42 4.13 -5.53 5.87
C ILE A 42 4.71 -5.94 4.52
N HIS A 43 4.02 -5.64 3.42
CA HIS A 43 4.49 -5.99 2.07
C HIS A 43 5.86 -5.38 1.75
N VAL A 44 6.08 -4.10 2.07
CA VAL A 44 7.39 -3.45 1.86
C VAL A 44 8.47 -4.16 2.66
N ARG A 45 8.23 -4.44 3.94
CA ARG A 45 9.18 -5.12 4.83
C ARG A 45 9.51 -6.52 4.33
N ASP A 46 8.50 -7.28 3.93
CA ASP A 46 8.66 -8.68 3.53
C ASP A 46 9.44 -8.79 2.21
N VAL A 47 9.21 -7.89 1.26
CA VAL A 47 9.93 -7.91 -0.01
C VAL A 47 11.34 -7.38 0.16
N LEU A 48 11.54 -6.18 0.73
CA LEU A 48 12.88 -5.61 0.88
C LEU A 48 13.74 -6.45 1.85
N GLY A 49 13.13 -7.02 2.88
CA GLY A 49 13.77 -7.89 3.87
C GLY A 49 14.37 -9.17 3.29
N GLN A 50 14.04 -9.56 2.06
CA GLN A 50 14.65 -10.71 1.39
C GLN A 50 16.04 -10.40 0.79
N HIS A 51 16.45 -9.13 0.74
CA HIS A 51 17.70 -8.71 0.10
C HIS A 51 18.76 -8.34 1.15
N ASP A 52 19.97 -8.89 0.97
CA ASP A 52 21.10 -8.70 1.90
C ASP A 52 21.48 -7.23 2.11
N HIS A 53 21.36 -6.41 1.07
CA HIS A 53 21.64 -4.97 1.15
C HIS A 53 20.68 -4.24 2.09
N TYR A 54 19.38 -4.55 2.03
CA TYR A 54 18.41 -3.97 2.95
C TYR A 54 18.60 -4.51 4.37
N GLN A 55 18.97 -5.79 4.52
CA GLN A 55 19.34 -6.36 5.82
C GLN A 55 20.59 -5.70 6.41
N SER A 56 21.58 -5.34 5.59
CA SER A 56 22.73 -4.54 6.02
C SER A 56 22.30 -3.14 6.46
N LEU A 57 21.45 -2.48 5.67
CA LEU A 57 20.89 -1.16 6.02
C LEU A 57 20.12 -1.21 7.35
N LEU A 58 19.33 -2.25 7.59
CA LEU A 58 18.64 -2.46 8.87
C LEU A 58 19.61 -2.57 10.06
N LYS A 59 20.80 -3.14 9.86
CA LYS A 59 21.82 -3.31 10.90
C LYS A 59 22.64 -2.04 11.16
N THR A 60 22.96 -1.29 10.10
CA THR A 60 23.81 -0.09 10.19
C THR A 60 23.04 1.21 10.36
N HIS A 61 21.82 1.27 9.82
CA HIS A 61 20.95 2.44 9.69
C HIS A 61 19.48 2.06 9.93
N GLN A 62 19.21 1.49 11.10
CA GLN A 62 17.90 0.94 11.45
C GLN A 62 16.76 1.97 11.29
N THR A 63 16.99 3.22 11.71
CA THR A 63 15.99 4.29 11.63
C THR A 63 15.65 4.63 10.19
N GLU A 64 16.65 4.74 9.32
CA GLU A 64 16.49 5.06 7.91
C GLU A 64 15.78 3.92 7.17
N ALA A 65 16.13 2.65 7.49
CA ALA A 65 15.47 1.48 6.93
C ALA A 65 13.99 1.38 7.34
N ALA A 66 13.66 1.71 8.60
CA ALA A 66 12.29 1.77 9.07
C ALA A 66 11.51 2.94 8.45
N ASN A 67 12.14 4.11 8.34
CA ASN A 67 11.55 5.29 7.72
C ASN A 67 11.24 5.05 6.22
N LEU A 68 12.08 4.28 5.52
CA LEU A 68 11.80 3.91 4.12
C LEU A 68 10.46 3.15 3.99
N ILE A 69 10.17 2.22 4.89
CA ILE A 69 8.88 1.49 4.91
C ILE A 69 7.72 2.46 5.10
N GLU A 70 7.84 3.36 6.07
CA GLU A 70 6.81 4.34 6.40
C GLU A 70 6.57 5.32 5.25
N ILE A 71 7.63 5.87 4.65
CA ILE A 71 7.55 6.79 3.52
C ILE A 71 6.84 6.13 2.33
N ILE A 72 7.22 4.91 1.96
CA ILE A 72 6.59 4.21 0.83
C ILE A 72 5.10 3.97 1.10
N SER A 73 4.77 3.55 2.33
CA SER A 73 3.39 3.26 2.72
C SER A 73 2.55 4.54 2.75
N GLN A 74 3.05 5.63 3.32
CA GLN A 74 2.34 6.91 3.41
C GLN A 74 2.19 7.60 2.05
N LYS A 75 3.26 7.67 1.25
CA LYS A 75 3.23 8.30 -0.09
C LYS A 75 2.33 7.55 -1.08
N SER A 76 1.87 6.34 -0.75
CA SER A 76 0.93 5.58 -1.58
C SER A 76 -0.52 6.06 -1.48
N GLU A 77 -0.86 6.86 -0.46
CA GLU A 77 -2.22 7.37 -0.22
C GLU A 77 -3.31 6.26 -0.26
N GLY A 78 -3.01 5.07 0.28
CA GLY A 78 -3.95 3.95 0.32
C GLY A 78 -4.02 3.13 -0.98
N VAL A 79 -3.19 3.44 -1.98
CA VAL A 79 -3.16 2.73 -3.27
C VAL A 79 -2.05 1.69 -3.25
N PHE A 80 -2.42 0.46 -2.88
CA PHE A 80 -1.48 -0.68 -2.79
C PHE A 80 -0.70 -0.92 -4.09
N PHE A 81 -1.29 -0.63 -5.25
CA PHE A 81 -0.61 -0.77 -6.53
C PHE A 81 0.66 0.08 -6.65
N TRP A 82 0.66 1.31 -6.10
CA TRP A 82 1.86 2.16 -6.10
C TRP A 82 2.96 1.56 -5.23
N VAL A 83 2.60 1.00 -4.07
CA VAL A 83 3.55 0.30 -3.19
C VAL A 83 4.18 -0.88 -3.92
N ALA A 84 3.37 -1.73 -4.56
CA ALA A 84 3.88 -2.89 -5.30
C ALA A 84 4.87 -2.51 -6.41
N LEU A 85 4.60 -1.41 -7.14
CA LEU A 85 5.50 -0.91 -8.17
C LEU A 85 6.82 -0.38 -7.60
N VAL A 86 6.75 0.47 -6.58
CA VAL A 86 7.93 1.09 -5.95
C VAL A 86 8.82 0.03 -5.32
N VAL A 87 8.24 -0.89 -4.54
CA VAL A 87 8.96 -1.97 -3.87
C VAL A 87 9.61 -2.90 -4.90
N LYS A 88 8.92 -3.25 -5.99
CA LYS A 88 9.51 -4.04 -7.08
C LYS A 88 10.65 -3.30 -7.79
N SER A 89 10.56 -1.98 -7.90
CA SER A 89 11.66 -1.18 -8.45
C SER A 89 12.87 -1.17 -7.53
N LEU A 90 12.64 -0.99 -6.22
CA LEU A 90 13.67 -1.00 -5.18
C LEU A 90 14.38 -2.34 -5.07
N ALA A 91 13.63 -3.44 -5.01
CA ALA A 91 14.17 -4.80 -4.97
C ALA A 91 15.14 -5.05 -6.13
N ARG A 92 14.76 -4.68 -7.36
CA ARG A 92 15.64 -4.77 -8.53
C ARG A 92 16.90 -3.92 -8.40
N GLY A 93 16.81 -2.72 -7.83
CA GLY A 93 17.97 -1.87 -7.58
C GLY A 93 18.93 -2.49 -6.56
N LEU A 94 18.38 -3.10 -5.49
CA LEU A 94 19.17 -3.80 -4.48
C LEU A 94 19.94 -4.98 -5.07
N ASP A 95 19.32 -5.76 -5.96
CA ASP A 95 19.98 -6.88 -6.66
C ASP A 95 21.09 -6.42 -7.61
N ASN A 96 20.94 -5.23 -8.20
CA ASN A 96 21.87 -4.67 -9.18
C ASN A 96 23.02 -3.85 -8.54
N TRP A 97 23.11 -3.78 -7.21
CA TRP A 97 24.03 -2.88 -6.48
C TRP A 97 23.82 -1.39 -6.77
N ASP A 98 22.66 -1.01 -7.29
CA ASP A 98 22.29 0.39 -7.43
C ASP A 98 22.07 0.97 -6.02
N GLY A 99 22.75 2.06 -5.69
CA GLY A 99 22.50 2.77 -4.43
C GLY A 99 21.04 3.22 -4.34
N LEU A 100 20.48 3.27 -3.12
CA LEU A 100 19.14 3.79 -2.84
C LEU A 100 19.07 5.31 -3.09
N ASN A 101 19.17 5.73 -4.34
CA ASN A 101 19.15 7.13 -4.71
C ASN A 101 17.72 7.55 -5.03
N PHE A 102 16.96 7.91 -4.00
CA PHE A 102 15.69 8.62 -4.14
C PHE A 102 15.90 10.10 -3.83
N PRO A 103 15.35 11.03 -4.64
CA PRO A 103 15.22 12.42 -4.22
C PRO A 103 14.16 12.47 -3.11
N LEU A 104 14.62 12.60 -1.88
CA LEU A 104 13.79 13.03 -0.76
C LEU A 104 13.45 14.51 -0.98
N ALA A 105 12.46 14.76 -1.83
CA ALA A 105 11.74 16.02 -1.95
C ALA A 105 10.24 15.76 -1.74
#